data_AF-A0A363TWP6-F1
#
_entry.id   AF-A0A363TWP6-F1
#
_cell.length_a   1.000
_cell.length_b   1.000
_cell.length_c   1.000
_cell.angle_alpha   90.00
_cell.angle_beta   90.00
_cell.angle_gamma   90.00
#
_symmetry.space_group_name_H-M   'P 1'
#
loop_
_entity.id
_entity.type
_entity.pdbx_description
1 polymer ?
#
loop_
_entity_poly.entity_id
_entity_poly.type
_entity_poly.pdbx_seq_one_letter_code
_entity_poly.pdbx_strand_id
1 'polypeptide(L)'
;MKIFRITATVLPVGAIIVFHLLAPSEAAANEGEAAFKARCGSCHGARDIRSWGRQRADAAARQAWFDQFLRRHYPPPGAEHAVIIDYIESTITAGPR
;
A
#
# COMPACT_ATOMS: atom_id res chain seq x y z
N MET A 1 51.40 1.05 40.97
CA MET A 1 50.46 2.19 40.97
C MET A 1 49.39 1.96 39.91
N LYS A 2 48.12 2.08 40.34
CA LYS A 2 46.85 2.25 39.59
C LYS A 2 46.48 1.29 38.43
N ILE A 3 45.71 0.28 38.86
CA ILE A 3 44.70 -0.46 38.11
C ILE A 3 43.57 0.52 37.70
N PHE A 4 43.19 0.55 36.42
CA PHE A 4 41.89 1.10 35.99
C PHE A 4 41.11 0.03 35.23
N ARG A 5 40.01 -0.38 35.86
CA ARG A 5 39.00 -1.30 35.36
C ARG A 5 38.22 -0.60 34.26
N ILE A 6 38.18 -1.17 33.05
CA ILE A 6 37.22 -0.79 32.01
C ILE A 6 36.02 -1.72 32.20
N THR A 7 35.00 -1.22 32.88
CA THR A 7 33.67 -1.80 32.95
C THR A 7 33.07 -1.91 31.54
N ALA A 8 32.75 -3.13 31.13
CA ALA A 8 31.95 -3.42 29.96
C ALA A 8 30.51 -2.92 30.20
N THR A 9 30.14 -1.80 29.59
CA THR A 9 28.73 -1.40 29.47
C THR A 9 28.16 -2.09 28.24
N VAL A 10 27.47 -3.20 28.47
CA VAL A 10 26.58 -3.83 27.49
C VAL A 10 25.42 -2.85 27.27
N LEU A 11 25.40 -2.14 26.14
CA LEU A 11 24.24 -1.39 25.70
C LEU A 11 23.17 -2.40 25.27
N PRO A 12 21.94 -2.35 25.83
CA PRO A 12 20.87 -3.25 25.43
C PRO A 12 20.52 -3.00 23.96
N VAL A 13 20.50 -4.10 23.21
CA VAL A 13 19.85 -4.26 21.91
C VAL A 13 18.44 -3.69 22.00
N GLY A 14 18.16 -2.57 21.34
CA GLY A 14 16.82 -1.99 21.44
C GLY A 14 16.66 -0.60 20.86
N ALA A 15 16.89 -0.45 19.56
CA ALA A 15 16.17 0.49 18.68
C ALA A 15 16.89 0.53 17.32
N ILE A 16 16.95 -0.61 16.63
CA ILE A 16 17.01 -0.52 15.17
C ILE A 16 15.59 -0.10 14.78
N ILE A 17 15.37 1.22 14.67
CA ILE A 17 14.25 1.74 13.88
C ILE A 17 14.60 1.32 12.46
N VAL A 18 14.24 0.08 12.13
CA VAL A 18 14.26 -0.36 10.76
C VAL A 18 13.19 0.49 10.10
N PHE A 19 13.63 1.55 9.43
CA PHE A 19 13.01 2.11 8.24
C PHE A 19 12.83 0.93 7.26
N HIS A 20 11.84 0.07 7.56
CA HIS A 20 11.45 -1.02 6.69
C HIS A 20 10.96 -0.32 5.44
N LEU A 21 11.68 -0.58 4.34
CA LEU A 21 11.15 -0.49 2.98
C LEU A 21 9.65 -0.84 3.05
N LEU A 22 8.81 0.14 2.72
CA LEU A 22 7.36 0.11 2.90
C LEU A 22 6.74 -1.00 2.04
N ALA A 23 6.79 -2.24 2.51
CA ALA A 23 5.79 -3.21 2.10
C ALA A 23 4.46 -2.76 2.70
N PRO A 24 3.36 -2.69 1.92
CA PRO A 24 2.05 -2.44 2.49
C PRO A 24 1.78 -3.49 3.56
N SER A 25 1.39 -3.04 4.76
CA SER A 25 1.02 -3.97 5.82
C SER A 25 -0.17 -4.81 5.38
N GLU A 26 -0.27 -6.06 5.85
CA GLU A 26 -1.45 -6.90 5.56
C GLU A 26 -2.75 -6.21 5.99
N ALA A 27 -2.70 -5.42 7.08
CA ALA A 27 -3.81 -4.59 7.51
C ALA A 27 -4.23 -3.57 6.43
N ALA A 28 -3.27 -2.83 5.85
CA ALA A 28 -3.55 -1.88 4.77
C ALA A 28 -4.09 -2.56 3.50
N ALA A 29 -3.58 -3.75 3.17
CA ALA A 29 -4.08 -4.54 2.04
C ALA A 29 -5.55 -4.98 2.26
N ASN A 30 -5.88 -5.42 3.46
CA ASN A 30 -7.25 -5.81 3.83
C ASN A 30 -8.22 -4.63 3.86
N GLU A 31 -7.76 -3.46 4.35
CA GLU A 31 -8.53 -2.21 4.33
C GLU A 31 -8.86 -1.78 2.90
N GLY A 32 -7.88 -1.81 2.00
CA GLY A 32 -8.08 -1.48 0.59
C GLY A 32 -9.05 -2.43 -0.12
N GLU A 33 -8.96 -3.74 0.16
CA GLU A 33 -9.91 -4.73 -0.38
C GLU A 33 -11.34 -4.49 0.11
N ALA A 34 -11.51 -4.22 1.41
CA ALA A 34 -12.82 -3.95 2.00
C ALA A 34 -13.45 -2.67 1.43
N ALA A 35 -12.67 -1.59 1.33
CA ALA A 35 -13.11 -0.33 0.74
C ALA A 35 -13.50 -0.52 -0.73
N PHE A 36 -12.69 -1.25 -1.51
CA PHE A 36 -13.01 -1.59 -2.89
C PHE A 36 -14.32 -2.38 -3.01
N LYS A 37 -14.51 -3.42 -2.19
CA LYS A 37 -15.74 -4.23 -2.22
C LYS A 37 -16.99 -3.42 -1.89
N ALA A 38 -16.91 -2.54 -0.89
CA ALA A 38 -18.02 -1.70 -0.47
C ALA A 38 -18.41 -0.65 -1.53
N ARG A 39 -17.44 -0.12 -2.27
CA ARG A 39 -17.63 1.01 -3.20
C ARG A 39 -17.82 0.59 -4.65
N CYS A 40 -17.05 -0.40 -5.09
CA CYS A 40 -16.93 -0.82 -6.49
C CYS A 40 -17.48 -2.23 -6.72
N GLY A 41 -17.37 -3.09 -5.70
CA GLY A 41 -17.65 -4.54 -5.79
C GLY A 41 -19.07 -4.93 -6.14
N SER A 42 -20.04 -4.03 -5.97
CA SER A 42 -21.44 -4.26 -6.37
C SER A 42 -21.64 -4.26 -7.89
N CYS A 43 -20.78 -3.55 -8.63
CA CYS A 43 -20.90 -3.40 -10.08
C CYS A 43 -19.68 -3.92 -10.85
N HIS A 44 -18.50 -3.93 -10.21
CA HIS A 44 -17.24 -4.25 -10.85
C HIS A 44 -16.45 -5.26 -10.02
N GLY A 45 -15.93 -6.29 -10.68
CA GLY A 45 -14.92 -7.14 -10.09
C GLY A 45 -13.54 -6.47 -10.16
N ALA A 46 -12.63 -6.87 -9.28
CA ALA A 46 -11.22 -6.46 -9.39
C ALA A 46 -10.64 -6.82 -10.77
N ARG A 47 -11.10 -7.91 -11.40
CA ARG A 47 -10.66 -8.31 -12.75
C ARG A 47 -10.99 -7.28 -13.83
N ASP A 48 -12.16 -6.65 -13.74
CA ASP A 48 -12.61 -5.66 -14.71
C ASP A 48 -11.73 -4.41 -14.61
N ILE A 49 -11.55 -3.92 -13.39
CA ILE A 49 -10.73 -2.74 -13.12
C ILE A 49 -9.25 -2.97 -13.49
N ARG A 50 -8.72 -4.17 -13.22
CA ARG A 50 -7.38 -4.56 -13.67
C ARG A 50 -7.21 -4.46 -15.18
N SER A 51 -8.24 -4.84 -15.95
CA SER A 51 -8.20 -4.78 -17.41
C SER A 51 -8.10 -3.34 -17.92
N TRP A 52 -8.76 -2.39 -17.26
CA TRP A 52 -8.68 -0.96 -17.58
C TRP A 52 -7.31 -0.39 -17.21
N GLY A 53 -6.80 -0.76 -16.03
CA GLY A 53 -5.49 -0.33 -15.55
C GLY A 53 -4.36 -0.79 -16.47
N ARG A 54 -4.38 -2.05 -16.93
CA ARG A 54 -3.33 -2.62 -17.81
C ARG A 54 -3.17 -1.94 -19.18
N GLN A 55 -4.13 -1.12 -19.60
CA GLN A 55 -3.95 -0.26 -20.78
C GLN A 55 -2.85 0.79 -20.58
N ARG A 56 -2.39 1.00 -19.33
CA ARG A 56 -1.27 1.87 -18.96
C ARG A 56 -0.12 1.01 -18.46
N ALA A 57 0.96 0.95 -19.25
CA ALA A 57 2.15 0.16 -18.93
C ALA A 57 2.89 0.71 -17.71
N ASP A 58 2.97 2.05 -17.59
CA ASP A 58 3.64 2.72 -16.48
C ASP A 58 2.77 2.78 -15.22
N ALA A 59 3.38 2.47 -14.07
CA ALA A 59 2.67 2.41 -12.78
C ALA A 59 2.27 3.80 -12.28
N ALA A 60 3.15 4.80 -12.44
CA ALA A 60 2.86 6.16 -12.00
C ALA A 60 1.73 6.78 -12.84
N ALA A 61 1.75 6.61 -14.16
CA ALA A 61 0.70 7.05 -15.06
C ALA A 61 -0.64 6.36 -14.77
N ARG A 62 -0.61 5.09 -14.36
CA ARG A 62 -1.81 4.34 -13.99
C ARG A 62 -2.40 4.82 -12.65
N GLN A 63 -1.57 5.02 -11.63
CA GLN A 63 -2.01 5.61 -10.36
C GLN A 63 -2.59 7.02 -10.56
N ALA A 64 -1.91 7.88 -11.32
CA ALA A 64 -2.39 9.24 -11.62
C ALA A 64 -3.74 9.21 -12.37
N TRP A 65 -3.91 8.25 -13.29
CA TRP A 65 -5.19 8.09 -13.97
C TRP A 65 -6.30 7.62 -13.04
N PHE A 66 -6.04 6.65 -12.15
CA PHE A 66 -7.04 6.21 -11.18
C PHE A 66 -7.41 7.32 -10.20
N ASP A 67 -6.44 8.12 -9.73
CA ASP A 67 -6.70 9.28 -8.89
C ASP A 67 -7.66 10.26 -9.59
N GLN A 68 -7.35 10.65 -10.83
CA GLN A 68 -8.20 11.56 -11.60
C GLN A 68 -9.58 10.96 -11.90
N PHE A 69 -9.64 9.68 -12.28
CA PHE A 69 -10.90 9.00 -12.61
C PHE A 69 -11.83 8.94 -11.40
N LEU A 70 -11.31 8.51 -10.25
CA LEU A 70 -12.07 8.41 -9.01
C LEU A 70 -12.53 9.79 -8.55
N ARG A 71 -11.67 10.81 -8.56
CA ARG A 71 -12.07 12.19 -8.20
C ARG A 71 -13.23 12.71 -9.05
N ARG A 72 -13.27 12.35 -10.33
CA ARG A 72 -14.25 12.89 -11.29
C ARG A 72 -15.56 12.12 -11.30
N HIS A 73 -15.51 10.80 -11.16
CA HIS A 73 -16.68 9.94 -11.42
C HIS A 73 -17.23 9.27 -10.17
N TYR A 74 -16.39 8.97 -9.19
CA TYR A 74 -16.81 8.27 -8.00
C TYR A 74 -15.87 8.56 -6.82
N PRO A 75 -15.87 9.81 -6.31
CA PRO A 75 -14.86 10.25 -5.35
C PRO A 75 -15.03 9.53 -4.00
N PRO A 76 -14.07 8.67 -3.60
CA PRO A 76 -14.11 8.04 -2.28
C PRO A 76 -13.79 9.10 -1.21
N PRO A 77 -14.39 8.99 -0.01
CA PRO A 77 -14.14 9.96 1.05
C PRO A 77 -12.73 9.79 1.65
N GLY A 78 -12.04 10.90 1.87
CA GLY A 78 -10.83 10.98 2.70
C GLY A 78 -9.77 9.92 2.36
N ALA A 79 -9.39 9.14 3.39
CA ALA A 79 -8.34 8.13 3.29
C ALA A 79 -8.72 6.90 2.43
N GLU A 80 -10.01 6.65 2.18
CA GLU A 80 -10.46 5.52 1.33
C GLU A 80 -9.88 5.63 -0.09
N HIS A 81 -9.67 6.85 -0.57
CA HIS A 81 -9.18 7.11 -1.92
C HIS A 81 -7.84 6.41 -2.17
N ALA A 82 -6.86 6.66 -1.31
CA ALA A 82 -5.50 6.14 -1.49
C ALA A 82 -5.48 4.60 -1.37
N VAL A 83 -6.14 4.05 -0.35
CA VAL A 83 -6.14 2.59 -0.11
C VAL A 83 -6.88 1.81 -1.20
N ILE A 84 -7.90 2.39 -1.84
CA ILE A 84 -8.56 1.78 -3.00
C ILE A 84 -7.61 1.71 -4.20
N ILE A 85 -6.87 2.79 -4.47
CA ILE A 85 -5.88 2.82 -5.57
C ILE A 85 -4.76 1.80 -5.29
N ASP A 86 -4.23 1.77 -4.08
CA ASP A 86 -3.19 0.82 -3.69
C ASP A 86 -3.66 -0.62 -3.83
N TYR A 87 -4.90 -0.93 -3.43
CA TYR A 87 -5.48 -2.25 -3.65
C TYR A 87 -5.59 -2.58 -5.13
N ILE A 88 -6.12 -1.67 -5.97
CA ILE A 88 -6.23 -1.89 -7.42
C ILE A 88 -4.85 -2.18 -8.02
N GLU A 89 -3.84 -1.39 -7.70
CA GLU A 89 -2.46 -1.57 -8.15
C GLU A 89 -1.86 -2.92 -7.71
N SER A 90 -2.13 -3.34 -6.46
CA SER A 90 -1.70 -4.65 -5.96
C SER A 90 -2.30 -5.78 -6.79
N THR A 91 -3.57 -5.67 -7.20
CA THR A 91 -4.23 -6.70 -8.01
C THR A 91 -3.66 -6.77 -9.42
N ILE A 92 -3.18 -5.65 -9.98
CA ILE A 92 -2.55 -5.61 -11.31
C ILE A 92 -1.17 -6.27 -11.26
N THR A 93 -0.41 -5.99 -10.21
CA THR A 93 0.99 -6.43 -10.05
C THR A 93 1.10 -7.90 -9.62
N ALA A 94 0.18 -8.39 -8.79
CA ALA A 94 0.20 -9.77 -8.28
C ALA A 94 -0.15 -10.85 -9.33
N GLY A 95 -0.58 -10.48 -10.54
CA GLY A 95 -1.05 -11.44 -11.55
C GLY A 95 -2.38 -12.12 -11.16
N PRO A 96 -2.95 -13.00 -12.02
CA PRO A 96 -4.16 -13.73 -11.68
C PRO A 96 -3.90 -14.69 -10.50
N ARG A 97 -4.62 -14.49 -9.40
CA ARG A 97 -4.84 -15.54 -8.39
C ARG A 97 -5.85 -16.55 -8.92
#